data_AF-A0A0B7BZQ8-F1
#
_entry.id   AF-A0A0B7BZQ8-F1
#
_cell.length_a   1.000
_cell.length_b   1.000
_cell.length_c   1.000
_cell.angle_alpha   90.00
_cell.angle_beta   90.00
_cell.angle_gamma   90.00
#
_symmetry.space_group_name_H-M   'P 1'
#
loop_
_entity.id
_entity.type
_entity.pdbx_description
1 polymer ?
#
loop_
_entity_poly.entity_id
_entity_poly.type
_entity_poly.pdbx_seq_one_letter_code
_entity_poly.pdbx_strand_id
1 'polypeptide(L)'
;INMAAPPAVMPTKLSSIQPAAAFDAEKAAENLRKAMKGLGTNEDTIIDILTSNCNAQRLEIEKKYRQMYGRDLRTDLKSEISGKFLTIALAMLDHPRIFDASECNEAMKGAGTDDDALIEILSTRSNEEIQEICKQYKIMYKRELERDIHADTR
;
A
#
# COMPACT_ATOMS: atom_id res chain seq x y z
N ILE A 1 17.36 -4.92 11.15
CA ILE A 1 17.36 -6.04 10.18
C ILE A 1 16.75 -5.48 8.91
N ASN A 2 17.50 -5.42 7.81
CA ASN A 2 16.95 -5.01 6.52
C ASN A 2 16.03 -6.15 6.05
N MET A 3 14.74 -6.06 6.36
CA MET A 3 13.79 -7.09 5.97
C MET A 3 13.44 -6.81 4.53
N ALA A 4 13.90 -7.68 3.63
CA ALA A 4 13.64 -7.53 2.20
C ALA A 4 12.13 -7.42 1.97
N ALA A 5 11.72 -6.39 1.23
CA ALA A 5 10.34 -6.25 0.81
C ALA A 5 9.88 -7.52 0.06
N PRO A 6 8.61 -7.93 0.19
CA PRO A 6 8.05 -9.01 -0.60
C PRO A 6 8.28 -8.77 -2.11
N PRO A 7 8.34 -9.84 -2.92
CA PRO A 7 8.56 -9.73 -4.35
C PRO A 7 7.43 -8.93 -5.00
N ALA A 8 7.79 -8.08 -5.98
CA ALA A 8 6.82 -7.23 -6.66
C ALA A 8 5.68 -8.05 -7.29
N VAL A 9 4.46 -7.59 -7.08
CA VAL A 9 3.25 -8.17 -7.69
C VAL A 9 2.99 -7.48 -9.02
N MET A 10 3.03 -8.24 -10.10
CA MET A 10 2.74 -7.74 -11.45
C MET A 10 1.25 -7.87 -11.77
N PRO A 11 0.64 -6.87 -12.45
CA PRO A 11 -0.74 -6.96 -12.92
C PRO A 11 -0.96 -8.15 -13.86
N THR A 12 -2.17 -8.73 -13.81
CA THR A 12 -2.60 -9.76 -14.76
C THR A 12 -3.35 -9.13 -15.93
N LYS A 13 -3.67 -9.91 -16.97
CA LYS A 13 -4.47 -9.44 -18.11
C LYS A 13 -5.85 -8.90 -17.71
N LEU A 14 -6.40 -9.32 -16.57
CA LEU A 14 -7.70 -8.89 -16.07
C LEU A 14 -7.63 -7.66 -15.15
N SER A 15 -6.43 -7.20 -14.77
CA SER A 15 -6.28 -6.03 -13.92
C SER A 15 -6.75 -4.75 -14.63
N SER A 16 -7.50 -3.90 -13.93
CA SER A 16 -7.96 -2.60 -14.46
C SER A 16 -6.82 -1.59 -14.61
N ILE A 17 -5.82 -1.67 -13.74
CA ILE A 17 -4.60 -0.85 -13.81
C ILE A 17 -3.47 -1.71 -14.35
N GLN A 18 -3.03 -1.40 -15.56
CA GLN A 18 -1.88 -2.02 -16.22
C GLN A 18 -0.62 -1.19 -15.97
N PRO A 19 0.60 -1.76 -16.13
CA PRO A 19 1.82 -0.97 -16.07
C PRO A 19 1.80 0.13 -17.13
N ALA A 20 2.12 1.36 -16.73
CA ALA A 20 2.25 2.49 -17.65
C ALA A 20 3.34 2.20 -18.69
N ALA A 21 3.00 2.32 -19.99
CA ALA A 21 3.89 1.93 -21.09
C ALA A 21 5.14 2.82 -21.21
N ALA A 22 4.99 4.13 -20.97
CA ALA A 22 6.07 5.12 -20.98
C ALA A 22 6.39 5.57 -19.55
N PHE A 23 6.67 4.60 -18.68
CA PHE A 23 6.91 4.85 -17.26
C PHE A 23 8.24 5.58 -17.02
N ASP A 24 8.16 6.66 -16.25
CA ASP A 24 9.30 7.45 -15.80
C ASP A 24 9.08 7.83 -14.34
N ALA A 25 9.76 7.11 -13.43
CA ALA A 25 9.65 7.31 -12.00
C ALA A 25 10.15 8.70 -11.55
N GLU A 26 11.15 9.27 -12.25
CA GLU A 26 11.71 10.59 -11.92
C GLU A 26 10.72 11.70 -12.24
N LYS A 27 10.15 11.65 -13.45
CA LYS A 27 9.13 12.60 -13.86
C LYS A 27 7.86 12.52 -13.01
N ALA A 28 7.43 11.31 -12.67
CA ALA A 28 6.29 11.12 -11.77
C ALA A 28 6.57 11.67 -10.37
N ALA A 29 7.75 11.40 -9.80
CA ALA A 29 8.15 11.95 -8.51
C ALA A 29 8.23 13.49 -8.54
N GLU A 30 8.71 14.09 -9.62
CA GLU A 30 8.74 15.54 -9.80
C GLU A 30 7.35 16.15 -9.86
N ASN A 31 6.44 15.53 -10.61
CA ASN A 31 5.06 15.99 -10.70
C ASN A 31 4.33 15.88 -9.35
N LEU A 32 4.52 14.79 -8.60
CA LEU A 32 4.01 14.66 -7.23
C LEU A 32 4.56 15.76 -6.33
N ARG A 33 5.88 16.03 -6.40
CA ARG A 33 6.50 17.08 -5.58
C ARG A 33 5.93 18.46 -5.89
N LYS A 34 5.68 18.75 -7.17
CA LYS A 34 5.06 20.01 -7.63
C LYS A 34 3.60 20.11 -7.19
N ALA A 35 2.84 19.02 -7.30
CA ALA A 35 1.44 18.97 -6.88
C ALA A 35 1.24 19.24 -5.38
N MET A 36 2.25 18.90 -4.57
CA MET A 36 2.30 19.10 -3.12
C MET A 36 3.17 20.31 -2.71
N LYS A 37 3.33 21.32 -3.57
CA LYS A 37 4.13 22.51 -3.26
C LYS A 37 3.34 23.79 -3.47
N GLY A 38 3.25 24.60 -2.43
CA GLY A 38 2.72 25.95 -2.52
C GLY A 38 1.46 26.11 -1.68
N LEU A 39 0.60 27.05 -2.07
CA LEU A 39 -0.69 27.25 -1.42
C LEU A 39 -1.72 26.35 -2.10
N GLY A 40 -2.17 25.34 -1.36
CA GLY A 40 -3.06 24.29 -1.86
C GLY A 40 -2.31 23.13 -2.49
N THR A 41 -3.06 22.07 -2.78
CA THR A 41 -2.57 20.82 -3.35
C THR A 41 -3.25 20.61 -4.70
N ASN A 42 -2.55 20.00 -5.67
CA ASN A 42 -3.16 19.57 -6.93
C ASN A 42 -3.54 18.08 -6.82
N GLU A 43 -4.74 17.80 -6.29
CA GLU A 43 -5.22 16.44 -6.07
C GLU A 43 -5.38 15.66 -7.39
N ASP A 44 -5.79 16.32 -8.47
CA ASP A 44 -5.95 15.68 -9.79
C ASP A 44 -4.63 15.04 -10.27
N THR A 45 -3.51 15.73 -10.08
CA THR A 45 -2.19 15.19 -10.44
C THR A 45 -1.81 14.00 -9.56
N ILE A 46 -2.16 14.03 -8.27
CA ILE A 46 -1.91 12.90 -7.36
C ILE A 46 -2.75 11.71 -7.79
N ILE A 47 -4.05 11.92 -8.06
CA ILE A 47 -4.98 10.89 -8.53
C ILE A 47 -4.44 10.28 -9.82
N ASP A 48 -4.18 11.10 -10.85
CA ASP A 48 -3.72 10.63 -12.15
C ASP A 48 -2.47 9.76 -12.04
N ILE A 49 -1.47 10.18 -11.26
CA ILE A 49 -0.23 9.42 -11.09
C ILE A 49 -0.51 8.11 -10.35
N LEU A 50 -1.27 8.13 -9.25
CA LEU A 50 -1.55 6.91 -8.51
C LEU A 50 -2.41 5.95 -9.33
N THR A 51 -3.45 6.40 -10.04
CA THR A 51 -4.37 5.52 -10.75
C THR A 51 -3.86 5.03 -12.11
N SER A 52 -2.89 5.72 -12.73
CA SER A 52 -2.31 5.30 -14.02
C SER A 52 -1.06 4.41 -13.90
N ASN A 53 -0.52 4.22 -12.69
CA ASN A 53 0.66 3.41 -12.46
C ASN A 53 0.30 2.17 -11.64
N CYS A 54 0.84 1.01 -12.03
CA CYS A 54 0.66 -0.22 -11.25
C CYS A 54 1.42 -0.14 -9.91
N ASN A 55 1.11 -1.04 -8.96
CA ASN A 55 1.74 -0.99 -7.63
C ASN A 55 3.28 -1.05 -7.68
N ALA A 56 3.85 -1.92 -8.52
CA ALA A 56 5.30 -2.00 -8.70
C ALA A 56 5.91 -0.66 -9.13
N GLN A 57 5.25 0.05 -10.06
CA GLN A 57 5.65 1.38 -10.50
C GLN A 57 5.48 2.43 -9.40
N ARG A 58 4.41 2.38 -8.62
CA ARG A 58 4.19 3.29 -7.47
C ARG A 58 5.28 3.14 -6.40
N LEU A 59 5.69 1.91 -6.10
CA LEU A 59 6.81 1.65 -5.18
C LEU A 59 8.13 2.20 -5.73
N GLU A 60 8.33 2.14 -7.04
CA GLU A 60 9.50 2.75 -7.68
C GLU A 60 9.44 4.29 -7.65
N ILE A 61 8.27 4.89 -7.87
CA ILE A 61 8.04 6.33 -7.71
C ILE A 61 8.34 6.76 -6.27
N GLU A 62 7.84 6.03 -5.26
CA GLU A 62 8.09 6.33 -3.84
C GLU A 62 9.60 6.28 -3.52
N LYS A 63 10.27 5.22 -3.96
CA LYS A 63 11.73 5.09 -3.83
C LYS A 63 12.46 6.26 -4.49
N LYS A 64 12.05 6.63 -5.70
CA LYS A 64 12.69 7.70 -6.47
C LYS A 64 12.44 9.08 -5.85
N TYR A 65 11.22 9.35 -5.37
CA TYR A 65 10.87 10.56 -4.63
C TYR A 65 11.80 10.77 -3.43
N ARG A 66 12.04 9.71 -2.66
CA ARG A 66 12.97 9.74 -1.53
C ARG A 66 14.41 10.02 -1.96
N GLN A 67 14.87 9.43 -3.05
CA GLN A 67 16.22 9.66 -3.58
C GLN A 67 16.41 11.11 -4.07
N MET A 68 15.43 11.66 -4.77
CA MET A 68 15.51 13.00 -5.36
C MET A 68 15.40 14.12 -4.33
N TYR A 69 14.54 13.96 -3.33
CA TYR A 69 14.19 15.05 -2.43
C TYR A 69 14.64 14.83 -0.98
N GLY A 70 15.09 13.63 -0.62
CA GLY A 70 15.41 13.28 0.77
C GLY A 70 14.18 13.29 1.69
N ARG A 71 12.97 13.21 1.12
CA ARG A 71 11.68 13.26 1.81
C ARG A 71 10.91 11.96 1.64
N ASP A 72 10.00 11.70 2.56
CA ASP A 72 9.10 10.55 2.50
C ASP A 72 7.79 10.94 1.80
N LEU A 73 7.46 10.26 0.70
CA LEU A 73 6.26 10.57 -0.10
C LEU A 73 4.98 10.46 0.73
N ARG A 74 4.88 9.43 1.58
CA ARG A 74 3.70 9.22 2.44
C ARG A 74 3.54 10.34 3.46
N THR A 75 4.63 10.81 4.02
CA THR A 75 4.64 11.93 4.98
C THR A 75 4.18 13.21 4.29
N ASP A 76 4.67 13.49 3.08
CA ASP A 76 4.24 14.65 2.31
C ASP A 76 2.75 14.54 1.91
N LEU A 77 2.25 13.37 1.51
CA LEU A 77 0.81 13.16 1.26
C LEU A 77 -0.02 13.42 2.52
N LYS A 78 0.41 12.95 3.69
CA LYS A 78 -0.30 13.17 4.97
C LYS A 78 -0.39 14.64 5.38
N SER A 79 0.55 15.49 4.94
CA SER A 79 0.50 16.93 5.22
C SER A 79 -0.40 17.70 4.25
N GLU A 80 -0.71 17.13 3.09
CA GLU A 80 -1.36 17.83 1.98
C GLU A 80 -2.82 17.40 1.79
N ILE A 81 -3.12 16.12 1.97
CA ILE A 81 -4.47 15.56 1.77
C ILE A 81 -4.96 14.85 3.04
N SER A 82 -6.28 14.69 3.17
CA SER A 82 -6.90 14.11 4.37
C SER A 82 -8.13 13.23 4.06
N GLY A 83 -8.71 12.64 5.10
CA GLY A 83 -9.91 11.82 5.01
C GLY A 83 -9.73 10.57 4.13
N LYS A 84 -10.82 10.15 3.49
CA LYS A 84 -10.84 8.92 2.67
C LYS A 84 -9.86 8.94 1.51
N PHE A 85 -9.58 10.13 0.96
CA PHE A 85 -8.63 10.25 -0.14
C PHE A 85 -7.21 9.90 0.34
N LEU A 86 -6.78 10.42 1.49
CA LEU A 86 -5.50 10.04 2.09
C LEU A 86 -5.44 8.53 2.38
N THR A 87 -6.50 7.95 2.94
CA THR A 87 -6.56 6.50 3.22
C THR A 87 -6.29 5.68 1.95
N ILE A 88 -6.99 5.98 0.85
CA ILE A 88 -6.84 5.28 -0.42
C ILE A 88 -5.45 5.53 -1.03
N ALA A 89 -4.96 6.78 -1.00
CA ALA A 89 -3.66 7.12 -1.55
C ALA A 89 -2.51 6.37 -0.85
N LEU A 90 -2.56 6.24 0.48
CA LEU A 90 -1.57 5.48 1.24
C LEU A 90 -1.68 3.97 0.97
N ALA A 91 -2.90 3.42 0.95
CA ALA A 91 -3.13 2.01 0.63
C ALA A 91 -2.61 1.66 -0.78
N MET A 92 -2.77 2.57 -1.75
CA MET A 92 -2.27 2.39 -3.11
C MET A 92 -0.75 2.31 -3.21
N LEU A 93 -0.02 2.87 -2.23
CA LEU A 93 1.44 2.81 -2.10
C LEU A 93 1.92 1.60 -1.30
N ASP A 94 1.04 0.87 -0.62
CA ASP A 94 1.43 -0.35 0.10
C ASP A 94 1.67 -1.50 -0.86
N HIS A 95 2.70 -2.29 -0.59
CA HIS A 95 2.82 -3.57 -1.25
C HIS A 95 1.57 -4.41 -0.91
N PRO A 96 0.93 -5.12 -1.86
CA PRO A 96 -0.35 -5.80 -1.60
C PRO A 96 -0.33 -6.72 -0.37
N ARG A 97 0.75 -7.50 -0.18
CA ARG A 97 0.90 -8.40 0.97
C ARG A 97 1.15 -7.69 2.31
N ILE A 98 1.70 -6.47 2.27
CA ILE A 98 1.81 -5.61 3.46
C ILE A 98 0.45 -5.00 3.77
N PHE A 99 -0.28 -4.56 2.74
CA PHE A 99 -1.64 -4.04 2.88
C PHE A 99 -2.59 -5.08 3.50
N ASP A 100 -2.63 -6.30 2.95
CA ASP A 100 -3.47 -7.36 3.53
C ASP A 100 -3.10 -7.67 4.99
N ALA A 101 -1.80 -7.70 5.32
CA ALA A 101 -1.37 -7.91 6.70
C ALA A 101 -1.84 -6.77 7.62
N SER A 102 -1.82 -5.53 7.15
CA SER A 102 -2.38 -4.41 7.92
C SER A 102 -3.89 -4.49 8.07
N GLU A 103 -4.62 -4.86 7.02
CA GLU A 103 -6.07 -5.00 7.08
C GLU A 103 -6.47 -6.13 8.04
N CYS A 104 -5.78 -7.27 8.03
CA CYS A 104 -6.00 -8.33 9.03
C CYS A 104 -5.79 -7.81 10.46
N ASN A 105 -4.74 -7.01 10.69
CA ASN A 105 -4.50 -6.44 12.03
C ASN A 105 -5.58 -5.43 12.42
N GLU A 106 -6.01 -4.55 11.50
CA GLU A 106 -7.07 -3.57 11.79
C GLU A 106 -8.43 -4.25 11.99
N ALA A 107 -8.73 -5.33 11.27
CA ALA A 107 -9.95 -6.12 11.45
C ALA A 107 -10.08 -6.75 12.84
N MET A 108 -8.95 -7.11 13.46
CA MET A 108 -8.90 -7.68 14.83
C MET A 108 -8.62 -6.61 15.91
N LYS A 109 -8.65 -5.33 15.55
CA LYS A 109 -8.24 -4.26 16.47
C LYS A 109 -9.44 -3.65 17.16
N GLY A 110 -9.47 -3.76 18.48
CA GLY A 110 -10.44 -3.09 19.33
C GLY A 110 -11.45 -4.05 19.92
N ALA A 111 -12.68 -3.59 20.14
CA ALA A 111 -13.73 -4.42 20.69
C ALA A 111 -14.54 -5.06 19.56
N GLY A 112 -14.48 -6.39 19.46
CA GLY A 112 -15.08 -7.15 18.36
C GLY A 112 -14.10 -7.35 17.21
N THR A 113 -14.57 -8.03 16.17
CA THR A 113 -13.77 -8.46 15.03
C THR A 113 -14.54 -8.15 13.75
N ASP A 114 -13.88 -7.59 12.75
CA ASP A 114 -14.42 -7.47 11.40
C ASP A 114 -14.24 -8.80 10.66
N ASP A 115 -15.16 -9.74 10.92
CA ASP A 115 -15.14 -11.07 10.33
C ASP A 115 -15.25 -11.00 8.79
N ASP A 116 -15.99 -10.04 8.25
CA ASP A 116 -16.20 -9.91 6.80
C ASP A 116 -14.87 -9.59 6.09
N ALA A 117 -14.07 -8.66 6.64
CA ALA A 117 -12.74 -8.34 6.10
C ALA A 117 -11.77 -9.53 6.19
N LEU A 118 -11.75 -10.25 7.32
CA LEU A 118 -10.91 -11.44 7.48
C LEU A 118 -11.32 -12.55 6.51
N ILE A 119 -12.61 -12.83 6.37
CA ILE A 119 -13.13 -13.83 5.44
C ILE A 119 -12.78 -13.44 4.02
N GLU A 120 -12.96 -12.19 3.62
CA GLU A 120 -12.61 -11.72 2.28
C GLU A 120 -11.13 -11.99 1.96
N ILE A 121 -10.22 -11.57 2.83
CA ILE A 121 -8.79 -11.74 2.59
C ILE A 121 -8.41 -13.23 2.60
N LEU A 122 -8.79 -13.97 3.64
CA LEU A 122 -8.31 -15.36 3.82
C LEU A 122 -8.94 -16.35 2.84
N SER A 123 -10.14 -16.07 2.31
CA SER A 123 -10.81 -16.96 1.36
C SER A 123 -10.48 -16.70 -0.10
N THR A 124 -9.94 -15.52 -0.44
CA THR A 124 -9.68 -15.12 -1.84
C THR A 124 -8.21 -15.13 -2.24
N ARG A 125 -7.28 -15.22 -1.28
CA ARG A 125 -5.84 -15.25 -1.54
C ARG A 125 -5.33 -16.67 -1.80
N SER A 126 -4.32 -16.80 -2.65
CA SER A 126 -3.67 -18.10 -2.90
C SER A 126 -2.87 -18.57 -1.67
N ASN A 127 -2.49 -19.86 -1.64
CA ASN A 127 -1.64 -20.40 -0.58
C ASN A 127 -0.31 -19.63 -0.46
N GLU A 128 0.33 -19.30 -1.58
CA GLU A 128 1.57 -18.51 -1.60
C GLU A 128 1.34 -17.09 -1.06
N GLU A 129 0.21 -16.48 -1.42
CA GLU A 129 -0.14 -15.16 -0.91
C GLU A 129 -0.39 -15.18 0.60
N ILE A 130 -1.14 -16.16 1.12
CA ILE A 130 -1.38 -16.33 2.56
C ILE A 130 -0.06 -16.51 3.32
N GLN A 131 0.86 -17.33 2.80
CA GLN A 131 2.18 -17.49 3.42
C GLN A 131 2.95 -16.17 3.51
N GLU A 132 2.91 -15.35 2.46
CA GLU A 132 3.56 -14.05 2.48
C GLU A 132 2.83 -13.05 3.41
N ILE A 133 1.49 -13.09 3.48
CA ILE A 133 0.72 -12.28 4.45
C ILE A 133 1.13 -12.63 5.88
N CYS A 134 1.16 -13.91 6.26
CA CYS A 134 1.60 -14.34 7.59
C CYS A 134 3.02 -13.85 7.91
N LYS A 135 3.93 -13.95 6.94
CA LYS A 135 5.31 -13.45 7.08
C LYS A 135 5.34 -11.94 7.29
N GLN A 136 4.63 -11.15 6.48
CA GLN A 136 4.59 -9.69 6.63
C GLN A 136 3.94 -9.27 7.94
N TYR A 137 2.86 -9.94 8.36
CA TYR A 137 2.21 -9.72 9.65
C TYR A 137 3.18 -9.91 10.81
N LYS A 138 3.93 -11.03 10.82
CA LYS A 138 4.97 -11.30 11.82
C LYS A 138 6.08 -10.25 11.80
N ILE A 139 6.47 -9.76 10.63
CA ILE A 139 7.46 -8.69 10.49
C ILE A 139 6.96 -7.38 11.12
N MET A 140 5.73 -6.99 10.82
CA MET A 140 5.13 -5.72 11.22
C MET A 140 4.76 -5.68 12.70
N TYR A 141 4.11 -6.74 13.18
CA TYR A 141 3.46 -6.76 14.50
C TYR A 141 4.18 -7.64 15.53
N LYS A 142 5.20 -8.40 15.12
CA LYS A 142 5.94 -9.34 15.99
C LYS A 142 5.05 -10.40 16.65
N ARG A 143 3.92 -10.72 16.02
CA ARG A 143 2.92 -11.73 16.42
C ARG A 143 2.62 -12.65 15.24
N GLU A 144 2.05 -13.82 15.49
CA GLU A 144 1.62 -14.73 14.43
C GLU A 144 0.16 -14.44 14.07
N LEU A 145 -0.13 -14.26 12.78
CA LEU A 145 -1.49 -13.97 12.30
C LEU A 145 -2.49 -15.05 12.74
N GLU A 146 -2.14 -16.33 12.56
CA GLU A 146 -2.97 -17.47 12.97
C GLU A 146 -3.34 -17.42 14.46
N ARG A 147 -2.36 -17.07 15.31
CA ARG A 147 -2.57 -16.98 16.76
C ARG A 147 -3.50 -15.82 17.12
N ASP A 148 -3.32 -14.67 16.47
CA ASP A 148 -4.18 -13.52 16.70
C ASP A 148 -5.62 -13.81 16.24
N ILE A 149 -5.81 -14.42 15.06
CA ILE A 149 -7.14 -14.85 14.58
C ILE A 149 -7.79 -15.81 15.56
N HIS A 150 -7.07 -16.83 16.04
CA HIS A 150 -7.64 -17.80 16.99
C HIS A 150 -8.00 -17.18 18.34
N ALA A 151 -7.31 -16.11 18.75
CA ALA A 151 -7.62 -15.40 19.98
C ALA A 151 -8.85 -14.48 19.84
N ASP A 152 -9.11 -13.98 18.62
CA ASP A 152 -10.15 -12.99 18.35
C ASP A 152 -11.46 -13.62 17.85
N THR A 153 -11.36 -14.71 17.11
CA THR A 153 -12.49 -15.51 16.62
C THR A 153 -12.88 -16.61 17.62
N ARG A 154 -14.19 -16.89 17.75
CA ARG A 154 -14.73 -17.87 18.71
C ARG A 154 -14.99 -19.24 18.12
#